data_AF-A0A7J6PNY1-F1
#
_entry.id   AF-A0A7J6PNY1-F1
#
_cell.length_a   1.000
_cell.length_b   1.000
_cell.length_c   1.000
_cell.angle_alpha   90.00
_cell.angle_beta   90.00
_cell.angle_gamma   90.00
#
_symmetry.space_group_name_H-M   'P 1'
#
loop_
_entity.id
_entity.type
_entity.pdbx_description
1 polymer ?
#
loop_
_entity_poly.entity_id
_entity_poly.type
_entity_poly.pdbx_seq_one_letter_code
_entity_poly.pdbx_strand_id
1 'polypeptide(L)'
;IDALRRGIGMHHEGLPASFRKTVEILFRKGFLQVVVATGTLALGINMPCKATVFAGSSVELNALMYRQMAGRAGRRGFDLLGNVIFFDLPFSDIRQLQGSHVPYLRGDFSLTPTLVLRAIQLRQRLKA
;
A
#
# COMPACT_ATOMS: atom_id res chain seq x y z
N ILE A 1 -18.04 -12.27 9.75
CA ILE A 1 -18.74 -10.96 9.84
C ILE A 1 -18.62 -10.36 11.24
N ASP A 2 -18.49 -11.17 12.30
CA ASP A 2 -18.42 -10.67 13.68
C ASP A 2 -17.28 -9.69 13.95
N ALA A 3 -16.12 -9.89 13.32
CA ALA A 3 -15.01 -8.93 13.38
C ALA A 3 -15.40 -7.54 12.87
N LEU A 4 -16.07 -7.46 11.71
CA LEU A 4 -16.54 -6.19 11.14
C LEU A 4 -17.56 -5.50 12.05
N ARG A 5 -18.46 -6.27 12.68
CA ARG A 5 -19.41 -5.75 13.66
C ARG A 5 -18.73 -5.18 14.90
N ARG A 6 -17.55 -5.68 15.24
CA ARG A 6 -16.69 -5.18 16.33
C ARG A 6 -15.75 -4.04 15.89
N GLY A 7 -15.87 -3.55 14.65
CA GLY A 7 -15.03 -2.47 14.14
C GLY A 7 -13.63 -2.90 13.66
N ILE A 8 -13.44 -4.20 13.39
CA ILE A 8 -12.16 -4.77 12.93
C ILE A 8 -12.32 -5.25 11.47
N GLY A 9 -11.52 -4.70 10.57
CA GLY A 9 -11.46 -5.07 9.16
C GLY A 9 -10.16 -5.77 8.77
N MET A 10 -10.19 -6.45 7.62
CA MET A 10 -9.03 -7.08 6.99
C MET A 10 -8.95 -6.66 5.51
N HIS A 11 -7.75 -6.42 5.01
CA HIS A 11 -7.52 -6.02 3.62
C HIS A 11 -6.25 -6.67 3.05
N HIS A 12 -6.42 -7.68 2.20
CA HIS A 12 -5.35 -8.35 1.47
C HIS A 12 -5.88 -8.87 0.13
N GLU A 13 -4.98 -9.15 -0.82
CA GLU A 13 -5.35 -9.54 -2.20
C GLU A 13 -6.17 -10.84 -2.29
N GLY A 14 -6.00 -11.74 -1.33
CA GLY A 14 -6.78 -12.97 -1.24
C GLY A 14 -8.27 -12.77 -0.93
N LEU A 15 -8.72 -11.55 -0.62
CA LEU A 15 -10.13 -11.25 -0.37
C LEU A 15 -10.86 -10.83 -1.65
N PRO A 16 -12.16 -11.19 -1.78
CA PRO A 16 -13.00 -10.72 -2.88
C PRO A 16 -12.94 -9.20 -3.04
N ALA A 17 -12.88 -8.71 -4.27
CA ALA A 17 -12.80 -7.28 -4.55
C ALA A 17 -13.99 -6.50 -3.95
N SER A 18 -15.18 -7.10 -3.93
CA SER A 18 -16.36 -6.53 -3.26
C SER A 18 -16.16 -6.35 -1.74
N PHE A 19 -15.51 -7.32 -1.10
CA PHE A 19 -15.20 -7.26 0.33
C PHE A 19 -14.18 -6.17 0.64
N ARG A 20 -13.08 -6.10 -0.13
CA ARG A 20 -12.05 -5.05 0.02
C ARG A 20 -12.64 -3.65 -0.10
N LYS A 21 -13.46 -3.40 -1.13
CA LYS A 21 -14.20 -2.14 -1.31
C LYS A 21 -15.11 -1.82 -0.12
N THR A 22 -15.78 -2.84 0.43
CA THR A 22 -16.65 -2.67 1.59
C THR A 22 -15.85 -2.25 2.83
N VAL A 23 -14.71 -2.89 3.10
CA VAL A 23 -13.80 -2.51 4.20
C VAL A 23 -13.29 -1.08 4.01
N GLU A 24 -12.93 -0.69 2.79
CA GLU A 24 -12.51 0.66 2.46
C GLU A 24 -13.58 1.72 2.76
N ILE A 25 -14.82 1.45 2.37
CA ILE A 25 -15.95 2.34 2.64
C ILE A 25 -16.23 2.43 4.14
N LEU A 26 -16.27 1.29 4.84
CA LEU A 26 -16.59 1.26 6.27
C LEU A 26 -15.51 1.95 7.12
N PHE A 27 -14.23 1.81 6.76
CA PHE A 27 -13.14 2.51 7.44
C PHE A 27 -13.21 4.02 7.21
N ARG A 28 -13.43 4.48 5.96
CA ARG A 28 -13.57 5.90 5.66
C ARG A 28 -14.76 6.56 6.36
N LYS A 29 -15.84 5.79 6.58
CA LYS A 29 -17.00 6.24 7.36
C LYS A 29 -16.80 6.18 8.87
N GLY A 30 -15.68 5.65 9.36
CA GLY A 30 -15.36 5.55 10.79
C GLY A 30 -16.02 4.37 11.52
N PHE A 31 -16.66 3.44 10.80
CA PHE A 31 -17.24 2.24 11.42
C PHE A 31 -16.19 1.19 11.78
N LEU A 32 -15.06 1.18 11.06
CA LEU A 32 -13.92 0.34 11.39
C LEU A 32 -12.87 1.19 12.10
N GLN A 33 -12.50 0.79 13.31
CA GLN A 33 -11.46 1.44 14.10
C GLN A 33 -10.08 0.86 13.79
N VAL A 34 -10.02 -0.43 13.45
CA VAL A 34 -8.78 -1.15 13.15
C VAL A 34 -8.94 -1.89 11.83
N VAL A 35 -7.96 -1.75 10.94
CA VAL A 35 -7.87 -2.56 9.72
C VAL A 35 -6.48 -3.18 9.68
N VAL A 36 -6.44 -4.51 9.59
CA VAL A 36 -5.21 -5.27 9.37
C VAL A 36 -5.04 -5.47 7.87
N ALA A 37 -3.89 -5.09 7.33
CA ALA A 37 -3.68 -5.15 5.89
C ALA A 37 -2.24 -5.53 5.51
N THR A 38 -2.09 -6.05 4.29
CA THR A 38 -0.78 -6.28 3.67
C THR A 38 -0.33 -5.07 2.86
N GLY A 39 0.90 -5.10 2.33
CA GLY A 39 1.52 -3.97 1.63
C GLY A 39 0.65 -3.34 0.53
N THR A 40 -0.24 -4.12 -0.08
CA THR A 40 -1.14 -3.69 -1.16
C THR A 40 -2.07 -2.54 -0.76
N LEU A 41 -2.37 -2.37 0.53
CA LEU A 41 -3.15 -1.23 1.03
C LEU A 41 -2.40 0.10 0.88
N ALA A 42 -1.07 0.08 0.92
CA ALA A 42 -0.24 1.28 0.85
C ALA A 42 -0.35 1.99 -0.51
N LEU A 43 -0.63 1.23 -1.56
CA LEU A 43 -0.59 1.69 -2.95
C LEU A 43 -2.01 1.99 -3.45
N GLY A 44 -2.28 3.29 -3.71
CA GLY A 44 -3.46 3.69 -4.49
C GLY A 44 -4.81 3.80 -3.77
N ILE A 45 -4.88 3.60 -2.45
CA ILE A 45 -6.14 3.68 -1.70
C ILE A 45 -6.18 4.95 -0.83
N ASN A 46 -7.31 5.68 -0.84
CA ASN A 46 -7.50 6.85 0.01
C ASN A 46 -8.06 6.45 1.39
N MET A 47 -7.19 5.92 2.25
CA MET A 47 -7.53 5.46 3.60
C MET A 47 -6.58 6.08 4.64
N PRO A 48 -6.70 7.38 4.97
CA PRO A 48 -5.87 8.00 5.99
C PRO A 48 -6.30 7.54 7.39
N CYS A 49 -5.34 7.26 8.26
CA CYS A 49 -5.56 6.75 9.60
C CYS A 49 -4.90 7.67 10.64
N LYS A 50 -5.31 7.57 11.91
CA LYS A 50 -4.65 8.31 13.00
C LYS A 50 -3.26 7.76 13.30
N ALA A 51 -3.09 6.45 13.16
CA ALA A 51 -1.85 5.76 13.41
C ALA A 51 -1.67 4.58 12.43
N THR A 52 -0.42 4.30 12.09
CA THR A 52 -0.01 3.09 11.35
C THR A 52 0.84 2.24 12.26
N VAL A 53 0.59 0.92 12.27
CA VAL A 53 1.36 -0.06 13.05
C VAL A 53 2.06 -1.01 12.09
N PHE A 54 3.38 -1.11 12.22
CA PHE A 54 4.19 -2.11 11.54
C PHE A 54 4.40 -3.27 12.50
N ALA A 55 3.81 -4.43 12.21
CA ALA A 55 3.89 -5.63 13.04
C ALA A 55 4.71 -6.71 12.34
N GLY A 56 5.89 -7.00 12.88
CA GLY A 56 6.81 -8.00 12.34
C GLY A 56 7.68 -7.51 11.18
N SER A 57 8.75 -8.25 10.90
CA SER A 57 9.62 -8.04 9.73
C SER A 57 9.11 -8.86 8.54
N SER A 58 9.17 -8.28 7.34
CA SER A 58 8.81 -8.94 6.08
C SER A 58 9.78 -8.49 4.98
N VAL A 59 10.07 -9.40 4.05
CA VAL A 59 10.87 -9.10 2.85
C VAL A 59 10.21 -8.00 1.99
N GLU A 60 8.88 -7.87 2.09
CA GLU A 60 8.11 -6.85 1.38
C GLU A 60 8.21 -5.46 2.03
N LEU A 61 8.66 -5.38 3.29
CA LEU A 61 8.79 -4.12 4.02
C LEU A 61 10.10 -3.41 3.63
N ASN A 62 10.08 -2.76 2.47
CA ASN A 62 11.17 -1.91 2.00
C ASN A 62 10.93 -0.42 2.34
N ALA A 63 11.93 0.42 2.06
CA ALA A 63 11.88 1.87 2.29
C ALA A 63 10.67 2.57 1.65
N LEU A 64 10.32 2.17 0.42
CA LEU A 64 9.18 2.71 -0.31
C LEU A 64 7.87 2.33 0.38
N MET A 65 7.69 1.05 0.67
CA MET A 65 6.50 0.52 1.34
C MET A 65 6.31 1.11 2.72
N TYR A 66 7.40 1.22 3.50
CA TYR A 66 7.39 1.93 4.77
C TYR A 66 6.88 3.36 4.63
N ARG A 67 7.45 4.16 3.71
CA ARG A 67 7.01 5.56 3.51
C ARG A 67 5.57 5.66 3.01
N GLN A 68 5.13 4.76 2.14
CA GLN A 68 3.75 4.72 1.64
C GLN A 68 2.75 4.39 2.76
N MET A 69 3.08 3.43 3.64
CA MET A 69 2.25 3.05 4.77
C MET A 69 2.29 4.07 5.91
N ALA A 70 3.48 4.55 6.28
CA ALA A 70 3.67 5.56 7.32
C ALA A 70 3.01 6.89 6.93
N GLY A 71 3.06 7.25 5.64
CA GLY A 71 2.39 8.45 5.11
C GLY A 71 0.87 8.45 5.19
N ARG A 72 0.24 7.32 5.57
CA ARG A 72 -1.20 7.26 5.87
C ARG A 72 -1.54 7.72 7.28
N ALA A 73 -0.57 7.73 8.18
CA ALA A 73 -0.75 8.19 9.55
C ALA A 73 -0.89 9.73 9.59
N GLY A 74 -1.89 10.20 10.31
CA GLY A 74 -2.22 11.62 10.46
C GLY A 74 -3.25 12.08 9.43
N ARG A 75 -4.47 12.34 9.89
CA ARG A 75 -5.55 12.88 9.06
C ARG A 75 -5.50 14.40 9.08
N ARG A 76 -5.29 15.01 7.91
CA ARG A 76 -5.28 16.48 7.74
C ARG A 76 -6.57 17.10 8.30
N GLY A 77 -6.42 18.08 9.18
CA GLY A 77 -7.54 18.78 9.82
C GLY A 77 -8.17 18.06 11.01
N PHE A 78 -7.77 16.83 11.33
CA PHE A 78 -8.31 16.07 12.48
C PHE A 78 -7.23 15.70 13.49
N ASP A 79 -6.03 15.33 13.04
CA ASP A 79 -4.93 14.92 13.90
C ASP A 79 -3.78 15.94 13.82
N LEU A 80 -3.20 16.31 14.97
CA LEU A 80 -2.03 17.20 15.05
C LEU A 80 -0.75 16.54 14.51
N LEU A 81 -0.63 15.22 14.74
CA LEU A 81 0.53 14.40 14.39
C LEU A 81 0.05 13.05 13.85
N GLY A 82 0.81 12.46 12.93
CA GLY A 82 0.65 11.08 12.49
C GLY A 82 1.53 10.15 13.31
N ASN A 83 0.93 9.14 13.96
CA ASN A 83 1.67 8.21 14.80
C ASN A 83 2.10 6.98 14.01
N VAL A 84 3.39 6.64 14.06
CA VAL A 84 3.95 5.43 13.47
C VAL A 84 4.50 4.56 14.58
N ILE A 85 3.97 3.34 14.71
CA ILE A 85 4.29 2.42 15.79
C ILE A 85 4.94 1.18 15.18
N PHE A 86 6.04 0.73 15.77
CA PHE A 86 6.70 -0.52 15.41
C PHE A 86 6.45 -1.54 16.52
N PHE A 87 6.04 -2.74 16.13
CA PHE A 87 5.78 -3.87 17.01
C PHE A 87 6.54 -5.08 16.48
N ASP A 88 7.33 -5.71 17.34
CA ASP A 88 8.09 -6.92 17.01
C ASP A 88 9.02 -6.76 15.79
N LEU A 89 9.74 -5.63 15.74
CA LEU A 89 10.72 -5.30 14.71
C LEU A 89 12.07 -4.99 15.36
N PRO A 90 13.19 -5.56 14.87
CA PRO A 90 14.49 -5.28 15.43
C PRO A 90 14.90 -3.83 15.13
N PHE A 91 15.63 -3.22 16.06
CA PHE A 91 16.05 -1.81 15.93
C PHE A 91 16.93 -1.53 14.71
N SER A 92 17.64 -2.53 14.18
CA SER A 92 18.38 -2.43 12.92
C SER A 92 17.46 -2.06 11.76
N ASP A 93 16.36 -2.80 11.63
CA ASP A 93 15.40 -2.67 10.54
C ASP A 93 14.66 -1.34 10.66
N ILE A 94 14.26 -0.97 11.87
CA ILE A 94 13.60 0.33 12.13
C ILE A 94 14.51 1.49 11.68
N ARG A 95 15.79 1.48 12.07
CA ARG A 95 16.75 2.50 11.65
C ARG A 95 16.94 2.52 10.15
N GLN A 96 17.03 1.36 9.52
CA GLN A 96 17.15 1.25 8.07
C GLN A 96 15.91 1.81 7.35
N LEU A 97 14.70 1.49 7.82
CA LEU A 97 13.45 1.98 7.24
C LEU A 97 13.29 3.49 7.40
N GLN A 98 13.66 4.03 8.56
CA GLN A 98 13.59 5.48 8.82
C GLN A 98 14.66 6.27 8.06
N GLY A 99 15.90 5.75 7.98
CA GLY A 99 17.03 6.44 7.35
C GLY A 99 17.12 6.26 5.83
N SER A 100 16.44 5.27 5.26
CA SER A 100 16.53 4.98 3.83
C SER A 100 15.83 6.02 2.95
N HIS A 101 16.47 6.37 1.83
CA HIS A 101 15.87 7.19 0.79
C HIS A 101 14.87 6.40 -0.05
N VAL A 102 13.85 7.08 -0.59
CA VAL A 102 12.95 6.47 -1.57
C VAL A 102 13.79 6.07 -2.79
N PRO A 103 13.66 4.82 -3.29
CA PRO A 103 14.36 4.40 -4.49
C PRO A 103 14.01 5.32 -5.67
N TYR A 104 15.01 5.65 -6.50
CA TYR A 104 14.78 6.40 -7.72
C TYR A 104 13.83 5.64 -8.66
N LEU A 105 12.91 6.37 -9.28
CA LEU A 105 12.05 5.82 -10.33
C LEU A 105 12.94 5.36 -11.48
N ARG A 106 13.02 4.04 -11.67
CA ARG A 106 13.67 3.43 -12.83
C ARG A 106 12.60 3.05 -13.84
N GLY A 107 12.85 3.37 -15.11
CA GLY A 107 12.01 2.87 -16.19
C GLY A 107 12.14 1.36 -16.27
N ASP A 108 11.02 0.66 -16.13
CA ASP A 108 10.93 -0.77 -16.46
C ASP A 108 10.38 -0.90 -17.88
N PHE A 109 11.29 -1.05 -18.84
CA PHE A 109 10.93 -1.33 -20.22
C PHE A 109 11.23 -2.79 -20.56
N SER A 110 10.29 -3.65 -20.19
CA SER A 110 10.36 -5.06 -20.53
C SER A 110 9.95 -5.26 -22.00
N LEU A 111 10.90 -5.71 -22.84
CA LEU A 111 10.63 -6.11 -24.22
C LEU A 111 9.74 -7.36 -24.23
N THR A 112 8.43 -7.16 -24.39
CA THR A 112 7.47 -8.24 -24.50
C THR A 112 7.25 -8.63 -25.97
N PRO A 113 6.97 -9.92 -26.28
CA PRO A 113 6.62 -10.33 -27.63
C PRO A 113 5.47 -9.50 -28.23
N THR A 114 4.47 -9.15 -27.40
CA THR A 114 3.36 -8.27 -27.80
C THR A 114 3.83 -6.88 -28.22
N LEU A 115 4.75 -6.27 -27.47
CA LEU A 115 5.31 -4.97 -27.81
C LEU A 115 6.09 -5.02 -29.13
N VAL A 116 6.90 -6.06 -29.33
CA VAL A 116 7.67 -6.26 -30.56
C VAL A 116 6.76 -6.48 -31.76
N LEU A 117 5.77 -7.39 -31.66
CA LEU A 117 4.82 -7.64 -32.73
C LEU A 117 4.01 -6.40 -33.09
N ARG A 118 3.55 -5.64 -32.08
CA ARG A 118 2.82 -4.39 -32.28
C ARG A 118 3.69 -3.33 -32.95
N ALA A 119 4.97 -3.23 -32.57
CA ALA A 119 5.91 -2.32 -33.23
C ALA A 119 6.15 -2.68 -34.70
N ILE A 120 6.29 -3.98 -35.01
CA ILE A 120 6.41 -4.47 -36.40
C ILE A 120 5.14 -4.14 -37.21
N GLN A 121 3.96 -4.41 -36.64
CA GLN A 121 2.68 -4.13 -37.30
C GLN A 121 2.49 -2.63 -37.59
N LEU A 122 2.84 -1.76 -36.64
CA LEU A 122 2.83 -0.31 -36.82
C LEU A 122 3.80 0.13 -37.92
N ARG A 123 5.02 -0.43 -37.95
CA ARG A 123 6.00 -0.14 -39.00
C ARG A 123 5.52 -0.55 -40.39
N GLN A 124 4.81 -1.67 -40.52
CA GLN A 124 4.24 -2.11 -41.78
C GLN A 124 3.13 -1.17 -42.28
N ARG A 125 2.28 -0.67 -41.36
CA ARG A 125 1.21 0.30 -41.71
C ARG A 125 1.74 1.66 -42.15
N LEU A 126 2.87 2.11 -41.61
CA LEU A 126 3.49 3.39 -41.99
C LEU A 126 4.23 3.33 -43.35
N LYS A 127 4.44 2.14 -43.90
CA LYS A 127 5.11 1.92 -45.19
C LYS A 127 4.12 1.70 -46.36
N ALA A 128 2.82 1.63 -46.07
CA ALA A 128 1.74 1.59 -47.05
C ALA A 128 1.20 3.01 -47.25
#